data_AF-A0A8J9SFC2-F1
#
_entry.id   AF-A0A8J9SFC2-F1
#
_cell.length_a   1.000
_cell.length_b   1.000
_cell.length_c   1.000
_cell.angle_alpha   90.00
_cell.angle_beta   90.00
_cell.angle_gamma   90.00
#
_symmetry.space_group_name_H-M   'P 1'
#
loop_
_entity.id
_entity.type
_entity.pdbx_description
1 polymer ?
#
loop_
_entity_poly.entity_id
_entity_poly.type
_entity_poly.pdbx_seq_one_letter_code
_entity_poly.pdbx_strand_id
1 'polypeptide(L)'
;MVYQLAGTFTLLSCLISMWHMTAHLRKMNQPDVQRRILAILWMSPIYAITSWFSLVFHSAEGYLAIIKDGYESYIIYQFLSFCIAVLGKGDRNAVVDLLARRADHMTPPFRLFGVFEICCSCCRPDPYVNDRALADAILLQCQFFALQFVFFRPLTTTAMVVLDKLQYYGLGTGPTDYRSPQFYIVIVQNVSIFVAFAGLLKFYHAVDQDLAWCRPFAKFLCIKGVVFMT
;
A
#
# COMPACT_ATOMS: atom_id res chain seq x y z
N MET A 1 25.57 -21.25 12.49
CA MET A 1 24.70 -21.95 11.50
C MET A 1 23.48 -21.13 11.09
N VAL A 2 22.74 -20.50 12.01
CA VAL A 2 21.48 -19.79 11.68
C VAL A 2 21.64 -18.73 10.58
N TYR A 3 22.67 -17.88 10.66
CA TYR A 3 22.92 -16.83 9.66
C TYR A 3 23.23 -17.37 8.25
N GLN A 4 23.93 -18.49 8.17
CA GLN A 4 24.27 -19.14 6.90
C GLN A 4 23.04 -19.78 6.28
N LEU A 5 22.23 -20.47 7.10
CA LEU A 5 20.96 -21.06 6.66
C LEU A 5 20.01 -19.98 6.13
N ALA A 6 19.80 -18.90 6.91
CA ALA A 6 18.98 -17.77 6.50
C ALA A 6 19.49 -17.15 5.18
N GLY A 7 20.81 -16.95 5.07
CA GLY A 7 21.42 -16.41 3.85
C GLY A 7 21.17 -17.29 2.62
N THR A 8 21.24 -18.62 2.74
CA THR A 8 20.95 -19.52 1.62
C THR A 8 19.50 -19.45 1.15
N PHE A 9 18.53 -19.39 2.07
CA PHE A 9 17.12 -19.24 1.72
C PHE A 9 16.80 -17.87 1.13
N THR A 10 17.40 -16.80 1.66
CA THR A 10 17.30 -15.44 1.08
C THR A 10 17.83 -15.42 -0.35
N LEU A 11 19.00 -16.01 -0.60
CA LEU A 11 19.60 -16.06 -1.93
C LEU A 11 18.72 -16.85 -2.91
N LEU A 12 18.19 -18.01 -2.48
CA LEU A 12 17.27 -18.79 -3.28
C LEU A 12 15.99 -18.01 -3.62
N SER A 13 15.39 -17.33 -2.64
CA SER A 13 14.21 -16.49 -2.83
C SER A 13 14.48 -15.38 -3.84
N CYS A 14 15.60 -14.66 -3.70
CA CYS A 14 16.00 -13.63 -4.65
C CYS A 14 16.19 -14.18 -6.06
N LEU A 15 16.85 -15.33 -6.24
CA LEU A 15 17.05 -15.93 -7.56
C LEU A 15 15.72 -16.29 -8.23
N ILE A 16 14.78 -16.89 -7.49
CA ILE A 16 13.46 -17.24 -8.01
C ILE A 16 12.68 -15.98 -8.40
N SER A 17 12.65 -14.96 -7.53
CA SER A 17 11.99 -13.69 -7.82
C SER A 17 12.59 -13.00 -9.04
N MET A 18 13.91 -12.98 -9.17
CA MET A 18 14.61 -12.39 -10.31
C MET A 18 14.32 -13.13 -11.62
N TRP A 19 14.22 -14.46 -11.57
CA TRP A 19 13.82 -15.27 -12.72
C TRP A 19 12.42 -14.91 -13.21
N HIS A 20 11.43 -14.87 -12.30
CA HIS A 20 10.05 -14.46 -12.63
C HIS A 20 9.98 -13.03 -13.18
N MET A 21 10.71 -12.10 -12.55
CA MET A 21 10.77 -10.70 -12.98
C MET A 21 11.35 -10.56 -14.39
N THR A 22 12.41 -11.33 -14.69
CA THR A 22 13.03 -11.31 -16.02
C THR A 22 12.08 -11.87 -17.09
N ALA A 23 11.29 -12.89 -16.77
CA ALA A 23 10.28 -13.40 -17.69
C ALA A 23 9.21 -12.35 -18.04
N HIS A 24 8.76 -11.56 -17.05
CA HIS A 24 7.86 -10.43 -17.28
C HIS A 24 8.50 -9.33 -18.14
N LEU A 25 9.76 -8.98 -17.87
CA LEU A 25 10.51 -7.97 -18.63
C LEU A 25 10.73 -8.36 -20.10
N ARG A 26 10.94 -9.65 -20.40
CA ARG A 26 11.16 -10.13 -21.78
C ARG A 26 9.88 -10.15 -22.62
N LYS A 27 8.70 -10.32 -22.02
CA LYS A 27 7.41 -10.37 -22.74
C LYS A 27 6.48 -9.25 -22.29
N MET A 28 6.79 -8.03 -22.71
CA MET A 28 6.01 -6.84 -22.39
C MET A 28 4.86 -6.65 -23.38
N ASN A 29 3.66 -7.11 -23.02
CA ASN A 29 2.44 -6.94 -23.84
C ASN A 29 1.66 -5.67 -23.44
N GLN A 30 1.68 -5.31 -22.15
CA GLN A 30 1.00 -4.12 -21.61
C GLN A 30 1.92 -3.45 -20.57
N PRO A 31 2.78 -2.50 -20.99
CA PRO A 31 3.83 -1.96 -20.14
C PRO A 31 3.29 -1.22 -18.91
N ASP A 32 2.16 -0.52 -19.02
CA ASP A 32 1.57 0.23 -17.91
C ASP A 32 1.07 -0.66 -16.78
N VAL A 33 0.56 -1.84 -17.10
CA VAL A 33 0.09 -2.83 -16.13
C VAL A 33 1.27 -3.63 -15.57
N GLN A 34 2.16 -4.10 -16.45
CA GLN A 34 3.28 -4.95 -16.06
C GLN A 34 4.30 -4.25 -15.18
N ARG A 35 4.58 -2.95 -15.40
CA ARG A 35 5.44 -2.17 -14.49
C ARG A 35 4.92 -2.17 -13.06
N ARG A 36 3.60 -2.14 -12.88
CA ARG A 36 2.94 -2.14 -11.57
C ARG A 36 3.00 -3.53 -10.92
N ILE A 37 2.83 -4.59 -11.72
CA ILE A 37 3.05 -5.98 -11.28
C ILE A 37 4.50 -6.17 -10.81
N LEU A 38 5.48 -5.69 -11.58
CA LEU A 38 6.90 -5.79 -11.22
C LEU A 38 7.21 -5.08 -9.90
N ALA A 39 6.64 -3.89 -9.69
CA ALA A 39 6.74 -3.18 -8.43
C ALA A 39 6.09 -3.92 -7.25
N ILE A 40 5.10 -4.79 -7.46
CA ILE A 40 4.57 -5.67 -6.39
C ILE A 40 5.51 -6.87 -6.17
N LEU A 41 6.04 -7.49 -7.23
CA LEU A 41 6.95 -8.64 -7.11
C LEU A 41 8.26 -8.32 -6.39
N TRP A 42 8.75 -7.09 -6.51
CA TRP A 42 9.94 -6.60 -5.81
C TRP A 42 9.82 -6.65 -4.28
N MET A 43 8.60 -6.80 -3.72
CA MET A 43 8.38 -6.99 -2.29
C MET A 43 9.17 -8.18 -1.73
N SER A 44 9.10 -9.33 -2.41
CA SER A 44 9.72 -10.57 -1.94
C SER A 44 11.26 -10.46 -1.79
N PRO A 45 12.03 -10.04 -2.81
CA PRO A 45 13.48 -9.92 -2.66
C PRO A 45 13.90 -8.82 -1.68
N ILE A 46 13.18 -7.69 -1.63
CA ILE A 46 13.48 -6.62 -0.66
C ILE A 46 13.35 -7.15 0.76
N TYR A 47 12.25 -7.85 1.06
CA TYR A 47 11.98 -8.37 2.41
C TYR A 47 12.94 -9.51 2.79
N ALA A 48 13.27 -10.39 1.84
CA ALA A 48 14.23 -11.47 2.08
C ALA A 48 15.63 -10.91 2.42
N ILE A 49 16.07 -9.88 1.69
CA ILE A 49 17.35 -9.21 1.92
C ILE A 49 17.33 -8.46 3.25
N THR A 50 16.34 -7.61 3.48
CA THR A 50 16.27 -6.82 4.72
C THR A 50 16.16 -7.70 5.96
N SER A 51 15.42 -8.81 5.90
CA SER A 51 15.33 -9.79 7.00
C SER A 51 16.68 -10.44 7.31
N TRP A 52 17.41 -10.89 6.28
CA TRP A 52 18.76 -11.44 6.47
C TRP A 52 19.75 -10.40 7.00
N PHE A 53 19.73 -9.17 6.46
CA PHE A 53 20.58 -8.08 6.94
C PHE A 53 20.25 -7.68 8.39
N SER A 54 18.97 -7.73 8.80
CA SER A 54 18.56 -7.46 10.18
C SER A 54 19.11 -8.50 11.16
N LEU A 55 19.17 -9.77 10.74
CA LEU A 55 19.78 -10.84 11.54
C LEU A 55 21.30 -10.67 11.68
N VAL A 56 21.98 -10.27 10.60
CA VAL A 56 23.44 -10.11 10.60
C VAL A 56 23.85 -8.83 11.36
N PHE A 57 23.13 -7.72 11.13
CA PHE A 57 23.45 -6.40 11.67
C PHE A 57 22.29 -5.87 12.52
N HIS A 58 22.25 -6.26 13.79
CA HIS A 58 21.26 -5.78 14.76
C HIS A 58 21.24 -4.25 14.89
N SER A 59 22.39 -3.58 14.72
CA SER A 59 22.47 -2.12 14.75
C SER A 59 21.71 -1.44 13.60
N ALA A 60 21.50 -2.16 12.50
CA ALA A 60 20.82 -1.67 11.30
C ALA A 60 19.31 -1.96 11.27
N GLU A 61 18.79 -2.75 12.22
CA GLU A 61 17.38 -3.19 12.27
C GLU A 61 16.39 -2.03 12.13
N GLY A 62 16.58 -0.95 12.88
CA GLY A 62 15.71 0.23 12.80
C GLY A 62 15.71 0.89 11.41
N TYR A 63 16.86 0.97 10.74
CA TYR A 63 16.94 1.53 9.40
C TYR A 63 16.30 0.62 8.34
N LEU A 64 16.47 -0.69 8.48
CA LEU A 64 15.86 -1.70 7.61
C LEU A 64 14.33 -1.73 7.78
N ALA A 65 13.84 -1.49 9.01
CA ALA A 65 12.41 -1.36 9.30
C ALA A 65 11.78 -0.18 8.53
N ILE A 66 12.45 0.98 8.48
CA ILE A 66 11.99 2.14 7.69
C ILE A 66 11.84 1.78 6.21
N ILE A 67 12.82 1.06 5.64
CA ILE A 67 12.77 0.62 4.25
C ILE A 67 11.61 -0.37 4.04
N LYS A 68 11.46 -1.36 4.92
CA LYS A 68 10.40 -2.38 4.85
C LYS A 68 9.00 -1.74 4.91
N ASP A 69 8.78 -0.86 5.89
CA ASP A 69 7.52 -0.17 6.12
C ASP A 69 7.18 0.83 5.01
N GLY A 70 8.17 1.59 4.53
CA GLY A 70 7.98 2.50 3.40
C GLY A 70 7.67 1.77 2.10
N TYR A 71 8.27 0.60 1.88
CA TYR A 71 7.96 -0.24 0.74
C TYR A 71 6.56 -0.86 0.84
N GLU A 72 6.15 -1.27 2.05
CA GLU A 72 4.80 -1.79 2.30
C GLU A 72 3.72 -0.78 1.88
N SER A 73 3.89 0.47 2.27
CA SER A 73 2.93 1.52 1.94
C SER A 73 2.92 1.86 0.46
N TYR A 74 4.09 1.90 -0.18
CA TYR A 74 4.22 2.06 -1.63
C TYR A 74 3.47 0.96 -2.39
N ILE A 75 3.55 -0.30 -1.97
CA ILE A 75 2.86 -1.42 -2.64
C ILE A 75 1.34 -1.27 -2.58
N ILE A 76 0.76 -0.79 -1.47
CA ILE A 76 -0.69 -0.59 -1.37
C ILE A 76 -1.17 0.42 -2.43
N TYR A 77 -0.46 1.55 -2.56
CA TYR A 77 -0.74 2.50 -3.63
C TYR A 77 -0.54 1.87 -5.00
N GLN A 78 0.56 1.13 -5.19
CA GLN A 78 0.88 0.50 -6.46
C GLN A 78 -0.16 -0.55 -6.88
N PHE A 79 -0.76 -1.25 -5.92
CA PHE A 79 -1.84 -2.20 -6.12
C PHE A 79 -3.15 -1.51 -6.52
N LEU A 80 -3.54 -0.41 -5.85
CA LEU A 80 -4.68 0.41 -6.29
C LEU A 80 -4.46 0.91 -7.72
N SER A 81 -3.27 1.45 -7.97
CA SER A 81 -2.85 1.93 -9.28
C SER A 81 -2.90 0.79 -10.31
N PHE A 82 -2.46 -0.42 -9.97
CA PHE A 82 -2.55 -1.60 -10.82
C PHE A 82 -3.99 -1.90 -11.24
N CYS A 83 -4.92 -1.94 -10.29
CA CYS A 83 -6.33 -2.17 -10.60
C CYS A 83 -6.87 -1.10 -11.57
N ILE A 84 -6.59 0.18 -11.31
CA ILE A 84 -7.00 1.29 -12.22
C ILE A 84 -6.43 1.10 -13.64
N ALA A 85 -5.16 0.71 -13.76
CA ALA A 85 -4.52 0.48 -15.06
C ALA A 85 -5.14 -0.70 -15.82
N VAL A 86 -5.53 -1.77 -15.11
CA VAL A 86 -6.19 -2.94 -15.70
C VAL A 86 -7.58 -2.59 -16.25
N LEU A 87 -8.37 -1.77 -15.52
CA LEU A 87 -9.66 -1.31 -16.02
C LEU A 87 -9.52 -0.35 -17.21
N GLY A 88 -8.63 0.63 -17.09
CA GLY A 88 -8.54 1.72 -18.06
C GLY A 88 -7.82 1.33 -19.35
N LYS A 89 -7.05 0.23 -19.36
CA LYS A 89 -6.12 -0.12 -20.44
C LYS A 89 -5.21 1.05 -20.86
N GLY A 90 -4.93 1.98 -19.93
CA GLY A 90 -4.18 3.22 -20.18
C GLY A 90 -5.00 4.51 -20.10
N ASP A 91 -6.33 4.43 -20.26
CA ASP A 91 -7.21 5.62 -20.29
C ASP A 91 -7.96 5.84 -18.98
N ARG A 92 -7.75 7.01 -18.37
CA ARG A 92 -8.48 7.41 -17.14
C ARG A 92 -9.98 7.60 -17.39
N ASN A 93 -10.35 8.17 -18.54
CA ASN A 93 -11.75 8.44 -18.87
C ASN A 93 -12.56 7.14 -19.00
N ALA A 94 -11.95 6.07 -19.51
CA ALA A 94 -12.58 4.75 -19.59
C ALA A 94 -12.90 4.21 -18.18
N VAL A 95 -12.02 4.41 -17.21
CA VAL A 95 -12.26 4.00 -15.81
C VAL A 95 -13.41 4.79 -15.21
N VAL A 96 -13.42 6.12 -15.41
CA VAL A 96 -14.49 6.99 -14.91
C VAL A 96 -15.83 6.61 -15.54
N ASP A 97 -15.86 6.28 -16.83
CA ASP A 97 -17.06 5.86 -17.54
C ASP A 97 -17.59 4.50 -17.04
N LEU A 98 -16.70 3.54 -16.78
CA LEU A 98 -17.07 2.26 -16.18
C LEU A 98 -17.63 2.43 -14.76
N LEU A 99 -17.00 3.29 -13.96
CA LEU A 99 -17.46 3.59 -12.62
C LEU A 99 -18.79 4.35 -12.64
N ALA A 100 -18.97 5.32 -13.54
CA ALA A 100 -20.21 6.09 -13.68
C ALA A 100 -21.41 5.18 -14.00
N ARG A 101 -21.22 4.16 -14.85
CA ARG A 101 -22.27 3.16 -15.14
C ARG A 101 -22.67 2.29 -13.95
N ARG A 102 -21.85 2.23 -12.90
CA ARG A 102 -22.13 1.48 -11.66
C ARG A 102 -22.35 2.40 -10.45
N ALA A 103 -22.51 3.71 -10.69
CA ALA A 103 -22.73 4.70 -9.63
C ALA A 103 -23.93 4.34 -8.73
N ASP A 104 -24.97 3.72 -9.30
CA ASP A 104 -26.19 3.31 -8.58
C ASP A 104 -25.95 2.32 -7.43
N HIS A 105 -24.87 1.53 -7.50
CA HIS A 105 -24.48 0.57 -6.46
C HIS A 105 -23.34 1.09 -5.56
N MET A 106 -22.80 2.28 -5.83
CA MET A 106 -21.68 2.81 -5.06
C MET A 106 -22.16 3.58 -3.83
N THR A 107 -21.54 3.30 -2.68
CA THR A 107 -21.74 4.14 -1.50
C THR A 107 -21.18 5.53 -1.76
N PRO A 108 -21.91 6.60 -1.37
CA PRO A 108 -21.46 7.97 -1.59
C PRO A 108 -20.07 8.20 -0.98
N PRO A 109 -19.30 9.18 -1.48
CA PRO A 109 -17.98 9.49 -0.93
C PRO A 109 -18.06 9.70 0.58
N PHE A 110 -17.16 9.07 1.34
CA PHE A 110 -17.13 9.24 2.79
C PHE A 110 -16.82 10.72 3.07
N ARG A 111 -17.74 11.43 3.74
CA ARG A 111 -17.51 12.79 4.25
C ARG A 111 -16.65 12.80 5.53
N LEU A 112 -15.75 11.84 5.66
CA LEU A 112 -14.94 11.70 6.88
C LEU A 112 -13.76 12.66 6.80
N PHE A 113 -13.66 13.54 7.82
CA PHE A 113 -12.73 14.68 7.92
C PHE A 113 -12.95 15.74 6.82
N GLY A 114 -13.71 16.80 7.12
CA GLY A 114 -14.00 17.97 6.24
C GLY A 114 -12.81 18.64 5.53
N VAL A 115 -11.59 18.15 5.73
CA VAL A 115 -10.41 18.36 4.87
C VAL A 115 -10.69 18.00 3.40
N PHE A 116 -11.50 16.96 3.13
CA PHE A 116 -11.84 16.58 1.75
C PHE A 116 -12.79 17.59 1.09
N GLU A 117 -13.64 18.25 1.88
CA GLU A 117 -14.50 19.35 1.41
C GLU A 117 -13.63 20.57 1.03
N ILE A 118 -12.56 20.85 1.79
CA ILE A 118 -11.72 22.05 1.58
C ILE A 118 -10.77 21.92 0.37
N CYS A 119 -10.18 20.75 0.12
CA CYS A 119 -9.24 20.58 -1.00
C CYS A 119 -9.94 20.37 -2.36
N CYS A 120 -11.17 19.84 -2.35
CA CYS A 120 -11.93 19.56 -3.58
C CYS A 120 -12.96 20.65 -3.95
N SER A 121 -13.48 21.43 -2.99
CA SER A 121 -14.51 22.45 -3.26
C SER A 121 -13.98 23.66 -4.05
N CYS A 122 -12.70 24.02 -3.91
CA CYS A 122 -12.14 25.17 -4.64
C CYS A 122 -11.87 24.92 -6.13
N CYS A 123 -11.91 23.67 -6.63
CA CYS A 123 -11.44 23.36 -7.99
C CYS A 123 -12.30 22.36 -8.79
N ARG A 124 -13.37 21.76 -8.24
CA ARG A 124 -14.21 20.81 -8.99
C ARG A 124 -15.71 20.98 -8.71
N PRO A 125 -16.58 20.81 -9.73
CA PRO A 125 -18.03 20.95 -9.61
C PRO A 125 -18.62 19.93 -8.63
N ASP A 126 -19.78 20.26 -8.07
CA ASP A 126 -20.48 19.45 -7.08
C ASP A 126 -20.61 17.98 -7.54
N PRO A 127 -20.26 17.00 -6.68
CA PRO A 127 -20.21 15.58 -7.05
C PRO A 127 -21.59 14.99 -7.41
N TYR A 128 -22.68 15.74 -7.22
CA TYR A 128 -24.06 15.31 -7.48
C TYR A 128 -24.67 15.87 -8.77
N VAL A 129 -23.89 16.59 -9.59
CA VAL A 129 -24.40 17.16 -10.86
C VAL A 129 -24.39 16.13 -11.99
N ASN A 130 -23.40 15.23 -12.02
CA ASN A 130 -23.22 14.22 -13.07
C ASN A 130 -22.64 12.92 -12.49
N ASP A 131 -23.11 11.75 -12.94
CA ASP A 131 -22.59 10.43 -12.51
C ASP A 131 -21.09 10.26 -12.77
N ARG A 132 -20.59 10.88 -13.85
CA ARG A 132 -19.16 10.94 -14.16
C ARG A 132 -18.35 11.75 -13.15
N ALA A 133 -18.91 12.84 -12.63
CA ALA A 133 -18.25 13.66 -11.62
C ALA A 133 -18.19 12.92 -10.27
N LEU A 134 -19.25 12.19 -9.93
CA LEU A 134 -19.29 11.30 -8.76
C LEU A 134 -18.22 10.21 -8.86
N ALA A 135 -18.13 9.54 -10.01
CA ALA A 135 -17.14 8.49 -10.25
C ALA A 135 -15.69 9.01 -10.16
N ASP A 136 -15.38 10.18 -10.74
CA ASP A 136 -14.04 10.80 -10.63
C ASP A 136 -13.73 11.18 -9.17
N ALA A 137 -14.71 11.71 -8.44
CA ALA A 137 -14.54 12.06 -7.03
C ALA A 137 -14.26 10.82 -6.15
N ILE A 138 -14.97 9.70 -6.37
CA ILE A 138 -14.75 8.44 -5.65
C ILE A 138 -13.36 7.87 -5.98
N LEU A 139 -12.95 7.89 -7.25
CA LEU A 139 -11.64 7.40 -7.68
C LEU A 139 -10.53 8.23 -7.03
N LEU A 140 -10.65 9.56 -7.08
CA LEU A 140 -9.71 10.47 -6.41
C LEU A 140 -9.66 10.22 -4.91
N GLN A 141 -10.81 10.06 -4.24
CA GLN A 141 -10.86 9.77 -2.81
C GLN A 141 -10.09 8.49 -2.46
N CYS A 142 -10.25 7.42 -3.25
CA CYS A 142 -9.52 6.17 -3.04
C CYS A 142 -8.01 6.35 -3.23
N GLN A 143 -7.60 7.13 -4.24
CA GLN A 143 -6.20 7.46 -4.47
C GLN A 143 -5.60 8.28 -3.31
N PHE A 144 -6.34 9.25 -2.78
CA PHE A 144 -5.90 10.04 -1.64
C PHE A 144 -5.74 9.20 -0.38
N PHE A 145 -6.67 8.31 -0.07
CA PHE A 145 -6.54 7.40 1.08
C PHE A 145 -5.33 6.48 0.97
N ALA A 146 -5.03 5.95 -0.23
CA ALA A 146 -3.82 5.18 -0.44
C ALA A 146 -2.56 6.06 -0.34
N LEU A 147 -2.56 7.25 -0.91
CA LEU A 147 -1.42 8.17 -0.90
C LEU A 147 -1.10 8.69 0.50
N GLN A 148 -2.12 8.96 1.32
CA GLN A 148 -1.95 9.31 2.73
C GLN A 148 -1.07 8.27 3.44
N PHE A 149 -1.41 6.98 3.28
CA PHE A 149 -0.65 5.92 3.93
C PHE A 149 0.81 5.83 3.44
N VAL A 150 1.07 6.12 2.16
CA VAL A 150 2.45 6.14 1.60
C VAL A 150 3.35 7.13 2.34
N PHE A 151 2.83 8.29 2.74
CA PHE A 151 3.61 9.30 3.46
C PHE A 151 3.61 9.09 4.97
N PHE A 152 2.46 8.76 5.56
CA PHE A 152 2.35 8.60 7.01
C PHE A 152 3.15 7.41 7.52
N ARG A 153 3.20 6.29 6.78
CA ARG A 153 3.90 5.07 7.21
C ARG A 153 5.42 5.28 7.44
N PRO A 154 6.22 5.75 6.48
CA PRO A 154 7.65 6.00 6.72
C PRO A 154 7.89 7.12 7.74
N LEU A 155 7.00 8.12 7.83
CA LEU A 155 7.11 9.20 8.81
C LEU A 155 6.89 8.68 10.25
N THR A 156 5.91 7.80 10.46
CA THR A 156 5.67 7.21 11.79
C THR A 156 6.77 6.21 12.16
N THR A 157 7.26 5.40 11.21
CA THR A 157 8.38 4.48 11.48
C THR A 157 9.69 5.23 11.76
N THR A 158 10.00 6.31 11.03
CA THR A 158 11.19 7.13 11.33
C THR A 158 11.08 7.78 12.71
N ALA A 159 9.91 8.33 13.07
CA ALA A 159 9.67 8.87 14.40
C ALA A 159 9.86 7.82 15.50
N MET A 160 9.38 6.58 15.30
CA MET A 160 9.60 5.47 16.23
C MET A 160 11.08 5.16 16.42
N VAL A 161 11.86 5.06 15.33
CA VAL A 161 13.30 4.77 15.40
C VAL A 161 14.04 5.90 16.12
N VAL A 162 13.69 7.17 15.88
CA VAL A 162 14.30 8.31 16.58
C VAL A 162 13.97 8.28 18.08
N LEU A 163 12.72 8.01 18.45
CA LEU A 163 12.31 7.89 19.85
C LEU A 163 13.06 6.75 20.57
N ASP A 164 13.23 5.62 19.89
CA ASP A 164 13.96 4.47 20.43
C ASP A 164 15.45 4.78 20.63
N LYS A 165 16.09 5.47 19.67
CA LYS A 165 17.48 5.92 19.80
C LYS A 165 17.69 6.91 20.96
N LEU A 166 16.72 7.77 21.23
CA LEU A 166 16.75 8.72 22.34
C LEU A 166 16.37 8.08 23.69
N GLN A 167 15.97 6.80 23.70
CA GLN A 167 15.41 6.11 24.87
C GLN A 167 14.28 6.91 25.53
N TYR A 168 13.52 7.66 24.71
CA TYR A 168 12.50 8.57 25.17
C TYR A 168 11.15 7.86 25.22
N TYR A 169 10.89 7.20 26.34
CA TYR A 169 9.61 6.56 26.63
C TYR A 169 8.57 7.54 27.25
N GLY A 170 8.97 8.80 27.45
CA GLY A 170 8.15 9.82 28.11
C GLY A 170 7.92 9.50 29.59
N LEU A 171 6.64 9.48 30.00
CA LEU A 171 6.20 9.08 31.36
C LEU A 171 5.92 7.57 31.49
N GLY A 172 6.10 6.82 30.39
CA GLY A 172 5.84 5.39 30.34
C GLY A 172 7.04 4.55 30.77
N THR A 173 6.77 3.36 31.29
CA THR A 173 7.83 2.38 31.65
C THR A 173 8.27 1.50 30.47
N GLY A 174 7.57 1.59 29.33
CA GLY A 174 7.91 0.83 28.12
C GLY A 174 7.15 1.28 26.88
N PRO A 175 7.46 0.66 25.72
CA PRO A 175 6.93 1.06 24.41
C PRO A 175 5.42 0.85 24.23
N THR A 176 4.81 -0.02 25.06
CA THR A 176 3.38 -0.35 25.01
C THR A 176 2.57 0.36 26.09
N ASP A 177 3.19 1.25 26.88
CA ASP A 177 2.51 2.02 27.91
C ASP A 177 1.66 3.11 27.26
N TYR A 178 0.42 3.32 27.74
CA TYR A 178 -0.49 4.34 27.22
C TYR A 178 0.04 5.77 27.45
N ARG A 179 0.99 5.93 28.37
CA ARG A 179 1.67 7.20 28.65
C ARG A 179 2.85 7.48 27.70
N SER A 180 3.23 6.50 26.88
CA SER A 180 4.36 6.64 25.96
C SER A 180 3.92 7.26 24.62
N PRO A 181 4.74 8.12 23.99
CA PRO A 181 4.45 8.65 22.66
C PRO A 181 4.43 7.53 21.59
N GLN A 182 5.21 6.46 21.79
CA GLN A 182 5.30 5.32 20.87
C GLN A 182 3.94 4.61 20.72
N PHE A 183 3.18 4.44 21.80
CA PHE A 183 1.84 3.86 21.77
C PHE A 183 0.87 4.65 20.87
N TYR A 184 0.88 5.98 20.97
CA TYR A 184 0.04 6.81 20.11
C TYR A 184 0.44 6.73 18.63
N ILE A 185 1.74 6.60 18.33
CA ILE A 185 2.20 6.41 16.95
C ILE A 185 1.68 5.08 16.39
N VAL A 186 1.68 3.99 17.19
CA VAL A 186 1.08 2.70 16.79
C VAL A 186 -0.40 2.87 16.47
N ILE A 187 -1.17 3.60 17.31
CA ILE A 187 -2.59 3.84 17.05
C ILE A 187 -2.78 4.60 15.73
N VAL A 188 -2.04 5.69 15.52
CA VAL A 188 -2.12 6.49 14.28
C VAL A 188 -1.78 5.63 13.06
N GLN A 189 -0.77 4.77 13.17
CA GLN A 189 -0.37 3.86 12.11
C GLN A 189 -1.48 2.85 11.78
N ASN A 190 -2.14 2.29 12.80
CA ASN A 190 -3.28 1.39 12.64
C ASN A 190 -4.48 2.10 11.98
N VAL A 191 -4.84 3.29 12.46
CA VAL A 191 -5.92 4.08 11.84
C VAL A 191 -5.60 4.40 10.37
N SER A 192 -4.35 4.77 10.07
CA SER A 192 -3.93 5.09 8.69
C SER A 192 -4.01 3.88 7.76
N ILE A 193 -3.59 2.69 8.22
CA ILE A 193 -3.71 1.46 7.42
C ILE A 193 -5.18 1.08 7.21
N PHE A 194 -6.05 1.22 8.24
CA PHE A 194 -7.49 0.98 8.09
C PHE A 194 -8.14 1.90 7.06
N VAL A 195 -7.82 3.20 7.07
CA VAL A 195 -8.35 4.16 6.08
C VAL A 195 -7.90 3.80 4.66
N ALA A 196 -6.61 3.46 4.47
CA ALA A 196 -6.09 3.07 3.16
C ALA A 196 -6.73 1.78 2.64
N PHE A 197 -6.87 0.76 3.49
CA PHE A 197 -7.54 -0.50 3.13
C PHE A 197 -9.03 -0.31 2.88
N ALA A 198 -9.71 0.56 3.62
CA ALA A 198 -11.12 0.89 3.37
C ALA A 198 -11.30 1.54 2.00
N GLY A 199 -10.42 2.48 1.61
CA GLY A 199 -10.41 3.06 0.26
C GLY A 199 -10.16 2.01 -0.83
N LEU A 200 -9.19 1.11 -0.60
CA LEU A 200 -8.88 0.04 -1.54
C LEU A 200 -10.04 -0.96 -1.70
N LEU A 201 -10.67 -1.38 -0.60
CA LEU A 201 -11.81 -2.29 -0.59
C LEU A 201 -13.04 -1.65 -1.23
N LYS A 202 -13.28 -0.36 -0.97
CA LYS A 202 -14.35 0.40 -1.62
C LYS A 202 -14.17 0.40 -3.14
N PHE A 203 -12.96 0.68 -3.62
CA PHE A 203 -12.65 0.60 -5.04
C PHE A 203 -12.82 -0.82 -5.59
N TYR A 204 -12.25 -1.83 -4.90
CA TYR A 204 -12.31 -3.22 -5.32
C TYR A 204 -13.75 -3.73 -5.45
N HIS A 205 -14.62 -3.41 -4.49
CA HIS A 205 -16.02 -3.84 -4.53
C HIS A 205 -16.78 -3.24 -5.71
N ALA A 206 -16.46 -2.01 -6.13
CA ALA A 206 -17.06 -1.40 -7.31
C ALA A 206 -16.65 -2.08 -8.64
N VAL A 207 -15.47 -2.72 -8.66
CA VAL A 207 -14.85 -3.26 -9.88
C VAL A 207 -14.66 -4.79 -9.88
N ASP A 208 -15.13 -5.49 -8.85
CA ASP A 208 -14.86 -6.93 -8.64
C ASP A 208 -15.30 -7.78 -9.84
N GLN A 209 -16.46 -7.47 -10.43
CA GLN A 209 -16.97 -8.19 -11.61
C GLN A 209 -16.04 -8.08 -12.82
N ASP A 210 -15.44 -6.92 -13.06
CA ASP A 210 -14.54 -6.68 -14.21
C ASP A 210 -13.15 -7.29 -13.97
N LEU A 211 -12.80 -7.54 -12.70
CA LEU A 211 -11.52 -8.10 -12.28
C LEU A 211 -11.63 -9.58 -11.89
N ALA A 212 -12.81 -10.19 -12.07
CA ALA A 212 -13.07 -11.58 -11.75
C ALA A 212 -12.12 -12.56 -12.47
N TRP A 213 -11.68 -12.22 -13.69
CA TRP A 213 -10.70 -13.02 -14.45
C TRP A 213 -9.30 -13.00 -13.83
N CYS A 214 -8.93 -11.94 -13.11
CA CYS A 214 -7.59 -11.75 -12.57
C CYS A 214 -7.47 -12.16 -11.09
N ARG A 215 -8.56 -12.01 -10.31
CA ARG A 215 -8.60 -12.14 -8.84
C ARG A 215 -7.36 -11.57 -8.14
N PRO A 216 -7.01 -10.30 -8.38
CA PRO A 216 -5.72 -9.77 -7.97
C PRO A 216 -5.61 -9.56 -6.46
N PHE A 217 -6.73 -9.26 -5.78
CA PHE A 217 -6.74 -9.03 -4.34
C PHE A 217 -6.41 -10.31 -3.54
N ALA A 218 -6.99 -11.45 -3.92
CA ALA A 218 -6.67 -12.73 -3.28
C ALA A 218 -5.19 -13.11 -3.44
N LYS A 219 -4.61 -12.84 -4.62
CA LYS A 219 -3.17 -13.05 -4.87
C LYS A 219 -2.30 -12.13 -4.02
N PHE A 220 -2.67 -10.85 -3.95
CA PHE A 220 -1.96 -9.87 -3.12
C PHE A 220 -2.03 -10.24 -1.63
N LEU A 221 -3.21 -10.60 -1.13
CA LEU A 221 -3.41 -10.98 0.28
C LEU A 221 -2.66 -12.26 0.63
N CYS A 222 -2.58 -13.22 -0.29
CA CYS A 222 -1.77 -14.42 -0.12
C CYS A 222 -0.28 -14.07 0.02
N ILE A 223 0.26 -13.23 -0.88
CA ILE A 223 1.66 -12.78 -0.81
C ILE A 223 1.91 -12.02 0.50
N LYS A 224 1.04 -11.06 0.83
CA LYS A 224 1.15 -10.26 2.06
C LYS A 224 1.03 -11.12 3.32
N GLY A 225 0.17 -12.13 3.33
CA GLY A 225 0.01 -13.07 4.44
C GLY A 225 1.25 -13.92 4.67
N VAL A 226 1.88 -14.44 3.60
CA VAL A 226 3.16 -15.15 3.71
C VAL A 226 4.25 -14.25 4.27
N VAL A 227 4.30 -12.99 3.81
CA VAL A 227 5.28 -12.01 4.28
C VAL A 227 5.09 -11.59 5.74
N PHE A 228 3.85 -11.58 6.25
CA PHE A 228 3.61 -11.34 7.69
C PHE A 228 4.00 -12.52 8.57
N MET A 229 4.06 -13.74 8.02
CA MET A 229 4.52 -14.93 8.75
C MET A 229 6.04 -15.05 8.80
N THR A 230 6.77 -14.33 7.93
CA THR A 230 8.25 -14.25 7.90
C THR A 230 8.79 -13.01 8.61
#